data_AF-A0AAE3SC41-F1
#
_entry.id   AF-A0AAE3SC41-F1
#
_cell.length_a   1.000
_cell.length_b   1.000
_cell.length_c   1.000
_cell.angle_alpha   90.00
_cell.angle_beta   90.00
_cell.angle_gamma   90.00
#
_symmetry.space_group_name_H-M   'P 1'
#
loop_
_entity.id
_entity.type
_entity.pdbx_description
1 polymer ?
#
loop_
_entity_poly.entity_id
_entity_poly.type
_entity_poly.pdbx_seq_one_letter_code
_entity_poly.pdbx_strand_id
1 'polypeptide(L)'
;MTDARPVSRADVVVLRTQAAIARAEDARLAARAALANARPTPRPVYMVRYPVTVSQNPTQRPVMRTNYIPDTRWDFIDGSDSWTRAALASLRSHGSRMEETVPRDIADWCPAYAENPPHLRRAFWVGMMSALAKHESTYRPTAVGGGNLWYGLLQIYPDTARRYGCRATTGEELKDPEDNLSCAIRIMNVTVPRDNAIAVRDSRWRGVAADWGPMTHRSKIAEMSAWTRRQEYCVSRRSIRPRARPIVQGTLSTMNDDS
;
A
#
# COMPACT_ATOMS: atom_id res chain seq x y z
N MET A 1 -37.96 18.14 35.49
CA MET A 1 -36.60 18.51 35.94
C MET A 1 -35.64 17.49 35.36
N THR A 2 -35.01 17.79 34.24
CA THR A 2 -33.95 16.95 33.66
C THR A 2 -32.65 17.27 34.38
N ASP A 3 -32.23 16.37 35.24
CA ASP A 3 -30.97 16.43 35.97
C ASP A 3 -29.82 16.14 35.00
N ALA A 4 -29.16 17.19 34.52
CA ALA A 4 -28.01 17.07 33.63
C ALA A 4 -26.76 16.80 34.47
N ARG A 5 -26.23 15.57 34.38
CA ARG A 5 -25.00 15.18 35.04
C ARG A 5 -23.87 16.19 34.77
N PRO A 6 -23.11 16.62 35.79
CA PRO A 6 -22.02 17.56 35.61
C PRO A 6 -20.93 16.99 34.69
N VAL A 7 -20.46 17.83 33.77
CA VAL A 7 -19.43 17.50 32.77
C VAL A 7 -18.13 17.15 33.49
N SER A 8 -17.64 15.93 33.28
CA SER A 8 -16.40 15.44 33.88
C SER A 8 -15.17 15.94 33.11
N ARG A 9 -13.98 15.82 33.71
CA ARG A 9 -12.71 16.14 33.02
C ARG A 9 -12.51 15.28 31.76
N ALA A 10 -13.00 14.04 31.77
CA ALA A 10 -12.95 13.16 30.60
C ALA A 10 -13.85 13.69 29.47
N ASP A 11 -15.05 14.17 29.79
CA ASP A 11 -15.97 14.76 28.82
C ASP A 11 -15.37 16.03 28.18
N VAL A 12 -14.66 16.85 28.97
CA VAL A 12 -13.94 18.03 28.46
C VAL A 12 -12.82 17.63 27.49
N VAL A 13 -12.10 16.53 27.75
CA VAL A 13 -11.07 16.02 26.83
C VAL A 13 -11.72 15.52 25.53
N VAL A 14 -12.80 14.75 25.61
CA VAL A 14 -13.53 14.26 24.43
C VAL A 14 -14.03 15.42 23.58
N LEU A 15 -14.65 16.43 24.20
CA LEU A 15 -15.15 17.63 23.51
C LEU A 15 -14.02 18.42 22.84
N ARG A 16 -12.85 18.54 23.48
CA ARG A 16 -11.67 19.19 22.91
C ARG A 16 -11.14 18.43 21.70
N THR A 17 -11.07 17.10 21.79
CA THR A 17 -10.63 16.25 20.68
C THR A 17 -11.60 16.32 19.51
N GLN A 18 -12.91 16.23 19.75
CA GLN A 18 -13.93 16.40 18.72
C GLN A 18 -13.83 17.76 18.03
N ALA A 19 -13.65 18.84 18.79
CA ALA A 19 -13.46 20.17 18.23
C ALA A 19 -12.14 20.30 17.45
N ALA A 20 -11.08 19.59 17.84
CA ALA A 20 -9.82 19.56 17.10
C ALA A 20 -9.96 18.82 15.76
N ILE A 21 -10.67 17.69 15.76
CA ILE A 21 -10.97 16.90 14.54
C ILE A 21 -11.79 17.74 13.56
N ALA A 22 -12.88 18.37 14.03
CA ALA A 22 -13.73 19.22 13.17
C ALA A 22 -12.93 20.36 12.52
N ARG A 23 -12.06 21.06 13.29
CA ARG A 23 -11.20 22.11 12.73
C ARG A 23 -10.20 21.56 11.70
N ALA A 24 -9.69 20.34 11.90
CA ALA A 24 -8.79 19.70 10.94
C ALA A 24 -9.51 19.31 9.64
N GLU A 25 -10.75 18.85 9.74
CA GLU A 25 -11.62 18.57 8.59
C GLU A 25 -11.94 19.84 7.80
N ASP A 26 -12.33 20.93 8.49
CA ASP A 26 -12.56 22.24 7.88
C ASP A 26 -11.31 22.77 7.17
N ALA A 27 -10.14 22.65 7.80
CA ALA A 27 -8.87 23.05 7.20
C ALA A 27 -8.54 22.23 5.94
N ARG A 28 -8.82 20.92 5.94
CA ARG A 28 -8.66 20.04 4.76
C ARG A 28 -9.63 20.43 3.64
N LEU A 29 -10.88 20.75 3.98
CA LEU A 29 -11.89 21.18 3.01
C LEU A 29 -11.50 22.53 2.39
N ALA A 30 -11.06 23.48 3.21
CA ALA A 30 -10.56 24.79 2.78
C ALA A 30 -9.32 24.66 1.87
N ALA A 31 -8.38 23.78 2.21
CA ALA A 31 -7.21 23.50 1.36
C ALA A 31 -7.61 22.91 0.00
N ARG A 32 -8.59 21.99 -0.03
CA ARG A 32 -9.16 21.45 -1.28
C ARG A 32 -9.85 22.53 -2.11
N ALA A 33 -10.63 23.41 -1.49
CA ALA A 33 -11.29 24.53 -2.16
C ALA A 33 -10.26 25.53 -2.73
N ALA A 34 -9.19 25.82 -1.99
CA ALA A 34 -8.10 26.67 -2.46
C ALA A 34 -7.39 26.07 -3.69
N LEU A 35 -7.14 24.76 -3.69
CA LEU A 35 -6.58 24.04 -4.83
C LEU A 35 -7.53 24.01 -6.03
N ALA A 36 -8.84 23.94 -5.82
CA ALA A 36 -9.83 23.99 -6.91
C ALA A 36 -9.82 25.33 -7.66
N ASN A 37 -9.44 26.42 -6.99
CA ASN A 37 -9.33 27.75 -7.58
C ASN A 37 -7.94 28.05 -8.16
N ALA A 38 -6.94 27.19 -7.93
CA ALA A 38 -5.60 27.36 -8.47
C ALA A 38 -5.58 27.05 -9.97
N ARG A 39 -5.78 28.08 -10.80
CA ARG A 39 -5.55 27.98 -12.24
C ARG A 39 -4.07 28.21 -12.53
N PRO A 40 -3.41 27.37 -13.35
CA PRO A 40 -2.07 27.67 -13.81
C PRO A 40 -2.11 28.97 -14.61
N THR A 41 -1.21 29.90 -14.33
CA THR A 41 -1.06 31.11 -15.15
C THR A 41 -0.65 30.68 -16.55
N PRO A 42 -1.44 30.98 -17.60
CA PRO A 42 -1.02 30.70 -18.95
C PRO A 42 0.27 31.49 -19.21
N ARG A 43 1.27 30.82 -19.77
CA ARG A 43 2.49 31.52 -20.19
C ARG A 43 2.09 32.64 -21.15
N PRO A 44 2.54 33.88 -20.92
CA PRO A 44 2.14 34.99 -21.75
C PRO A 44 2.61 34.75 -23.19
N VAL A 45 1.76 35.14 -24.16
CA VAL A 45 1.91 34.79 -25.59
C VAL A 45 3.25 35.27 -26.16
N TYR A 46 3.80 36.37 -25.65
CA TYR A 46 5.12 36.89 -26.06
C TYR A 46 6.31 35.99 -25.64
N MET A 47 6.10 35.05 -24.72
CA MET A 47 7.10 34.09 -24.25
C MET A 47 7.09 32.79 -25.06
N VAL A 48 6.08 32.59 -25.91
CA VAL A 48 6.07 31.54 -26.93
C VAL A 48 6.96 32.03 -28.07
N ARG A 49 8.23 31.59 -28.07
CA ARG A 49 9.11 31.80 -29.23
C ARG A 49 8.50 31.05 -30.41
N TYR A 50 7.93 31.79 -31.35
CA TYR A 50 7.53 31.25 -32.65
C TYR A 50 8.75 31.22 -33.59
N PRO A 51 8.87 30.19 -34.44
CA PRO A 51 8.02 29.00 -34.49
C PRO A 51 8.28 28.10 -33.27
N VAL A 52 7.24 27.41 -32.79
CA VAL A 52 7.40 26.35 -31.79
C VAL A 52 8.28 25.28 -32.42
N THR A 53 9.58 25.30 -32.14
CA THR A 53 10.49 24.24 -32.54
C THR A 53 10.21 23.07 -31.61
N VAL A 54 9.38 22.13 -32.06
CA VAL A 54 9.27 20.81 -31.41
C VAL A 54 10.65 20.17 -31.55
N SER A 55 11.42 20.12 -30.47
CA SER A 55 12.66 19.35 -30.46
C SER A 55 12.28 17.90 -30.69
N GLN A 56 12.61 17.37 -31.87
CA GLN A 56 12.30 15.98 -32.23
C GLN A 56 13.12 14.99 -31.38
N ASN A 57 14.19 15.48 -30.72
CA ASN A 57 15.10 14.70 -29.88
C ASN A 57 15.45 15.44 -28.58
N PRO A 58 14.52 15.55 -27.61
CA PRO A 58 14.84 16.11 -26.30
C PRO A 58 15.88 15.21 -25.59
N THR A 59 16.99 15.79 -25.16
CA THR A 59 18.07 15.09 -24.43
C THR A 59 17.62 14.55 -23.06
N GLN A 60 16.54 15.11 -22.50
CA GLN A 60 15.88 14.60 -21.29
C GLN A 60 14.42 14.26 -21.62
N ARG A 61 14.14 12.95 -21.76
CA ARG A 61 12.75 12.47 -21.78
C ARG A 61 12.25 12.40 -20.34
N PRO A 62 11.04 12.91 -20.03
CA PRO A 62 10.42 12.69 -18.73
C PRO A 62 10.33 11.19 -18.46
N VAL A 63 10.91 10.72 -17.35
CA VAL A 63 10.76 9.33 -16.92
C VAL A 63 9.30 9.13 -16.53
N MET A 64 8.62 8.18 -17.18
CA MET A 64 7.24 7.82 -16.84
C MET A 64 7.18 7.37 -15.37
N ARG A 65 6.58 8.20 -14.51
CA ARG A 65 6.29 7.81 -13.13
C ARG A 65 5.09 6.87 -13.15
N THR A 66 5.36 5.57 -13.04
CA THR A 66 4.29 4.57 -12.95
C THR A 66 3.66 4.68 -11.57
N ASN A 67 2.50 5.35 -11.48
CA ASN A 67 1.70 5.41 -10.26
C ASN A 67 0.78 4.19 -10.18
N TYR A 68 1.38 3.01 -9.99
CA TYR A 68 0.62 1.78 -9.79
C TYR A 68 0.06 1.76 -8.37
N ILE A 69 -1.26 1.78 -8.25
CA ILE A 69 -1.99 1.55 -7.00
C ILE A 69 -2.51 0.12 -7.06
N PRO A 70 -2.08 -0.76 -6.14
CA PRO A 70 -2.54 -2.15 -6.13
C PRO A 70 -3.97 -2.25 -5.61
N ASP A 71 -4.68 -3.28 -6.07
CA ASP A 71 -5.86 -3.78 -5.37
C ASP A 71 -5.42 -4.33 -4.01
N THR A 72 -6.21 -4.01 -2.99
CA THR A 72 -5.97 -4.42 -1.61
C THR A 72 -7.22 -5.02 -1.00
N ARG A 73 -7.02 -5.88 -0.01
CA ARG A 73 -8.13 -6.61 0.60
C ARG A 73 -9.07 -5.71 1.41
N TRP A 74 -8.64 -4.51 1.76
CA TRP A 74 -9.45 -3.52 2.48
C TRP A 74 -10.15 -2.52 1.56
N ASP A 75 -10.05 -2.63 0.23
CA ASP A 75 -10.61 -1.63 -0.72
C ASP A 75 -12.12 -1.39 -0.56
N PHE A 76 -12.84 -2.33 0.05
CA PHE A 76 -14.26 -2.21 0.36
C PHE A 76 -14.56 -1.29 1.56
N ILE A 77 -13.52 -0.84 2.28
CA ILE A 77 -13.64 0.06 3.42
C ILE A 77 -13.49 1.51 2.93
N ASP A 78 -14.44 2.36 3.31
CA ASP A 78 -14.41 3.77 2.97
C ASP A 78 -13.14 4.46 3.48
N GLY A 79 -12.48 5.22 2.61
CA GLY A 79 -11.24 5.93 2.91
C GLY A 79 -9.97 5.07 2.94
N SER A 80 -10.06 3.76 2.65
CA SER A 80 -8.90 2.86 2.63
C SER A 80 -7.90 3.14 1.50
N ASP A 81 -8.30 3.93 0.49
CA ASP A 81 -7.44 4.43 -0.57
C ASP A 81 -6.30 5.32 -0.02
N SER A 82 -6.54 6.04 1.07
CA SER A 82 -5.52 6.77 1.82
C SER A 82 -4.49 5.82 2.45
N TRP A 83 -4.94 4.69 3.01
CA TRP A 83 -4.08 3.69 3.66
C TRP A 83 -3.14 3.06 2.65
N THR A 84 -3.66 2.66 1.49
CA THR A 84 -2.87 2.11 0.37
C THR A 84 -1.80 3.11 -0.07
N ARG A 85 -2.16 4.39 -0.24
CA ARG A 85 -1.20 5.43 -0.66
C ARG A 85 -0.14 5.72 0.40
N ALA A 86 -0.52 5.78 1.68
CA ALA A 86 0.39 5.97 2.80
C ALA A 86 1.36 4.80 2.97
N ALA A 87 0.89 3.56 2.81
CA ALA A 87 1.74 2.37 2.83
C ALA A 87 2.74 2.36 1.65
N LEU A 88 2.29 2.69 0.43
CA LEU A 88 3.18 2.83 -0.72
C LEU A 88 4.23 3.95 -0.52
N ALA A 89 3.84 5.07 0.10
CA ALA A 89 4.76 6.16 0.42
C ALA A 89 5.81 5.72 1.45
N SER A 90 5.37 5.03 2.50
CA SER A 90 6.22 4.50 3.57
C SER A 90 7.23 3.45 3.05
N LEU A 91 6.80 2.59 2.12
CA LEU A 91 7.70 1.65 1.46
C LEU A 91 8.79 2.37 0.65
N ARG A 92 8.42 3.44 -0.08
CA ARG A 92 9.39 4.27 -0.83
C ARG A 92 10.37 5.03 0.07
N SER A 93 9.95 5.42 1.28
CA SER A 93 10.80 6.21 2.18
C SER A 93 11.71 5.35 3.05
N HIS A 94 11.16 4.35 3.72
CA HIS A 94 11.87 3.58 4.76
C HIS A 94 11.62 2.07 4.69
N GLY A 95 11.06 1.57 3.58
CA GLY A 95 10.82 0.14 3.35
C GLY A 95 11.67 -0.48 2.23
N SER A 96 12.73 0.20 1.77
CA SER A 96 13.52 -0.25 0.61
C SER A 96 14.19 -1.61 0.82
N ARG A 97 14.73 -1.90 2.01
CA ARG A 97 15.41 -3.19 2.28
C ARG A 97 14.41 -4.35 2.19
N MET A 98 13.21 -4.17 2.70
CA MET A 98 12.11 -5.13 2.60
C MET A 98 11.70 -5.39 1.14
N GLU A 99 11.57 -4.32 0.36
CA GLU A 99 11.22 -4.36 -1.06
C GLU A 99 12.30 -5.06 -1.91
N GLU A 100 13.57 -4.78 -1.64
CA GLU A 100 14.71 -5.33 -2.38
C GLU A 100 14.93 -6.81 -2.04
N THR A 101 14.63 -7.21 -0.82
CA THR A 101 14.72 -8.60 -0.37
C THR A 101 13.79 -9.49 -1.18
N VAL A 102 14.29 -10.65 -1.60
CA VAL A 102 13.51 -11.72 -2.22
C VAL A 102 13.43 -12.87 -1.20
N PRO A 103 12.35 -12.93 -0.38
CA PRO A 103 12.21 -13.93 0.67
C PRO A 103 12.25 -15.35 0.10
N ARG A 104 12.81 -16.30 0.86
CA ARG A 104 12.94 -17.70 0.40
C ARG A 104 11.61 -18.40 0.13
N ASP A 105 10.54 -17.96 0.79
CA ASP A 105 9.17 -18.45 0.65
C ASP A 105 8.33 -17.60 -0.31
N ILE A 106 8.92 -16.63 -1.02
CA ILE A 106 8.17 -15.70 -1.87
C ILE A 106 7.41 -16.40 -3.00
N ALA A 107 7.88 -17.55 -3.49
CA ALA A 107 7.20 -18.30 -4.56
C ALA A 107 5.81 -18.79 -4.14
N ASP A 108 5.60 -19.02 -2.83
CA ASP A 108 4.29 -19.43 -2.30
C ASP A 108 3.30 -18.26 -2.23
N TRP A 109 3.82 -17.04 -2.02
CA TRP A 109 3.05 -15.81 -1.87
C TRP A 109 2.84 -15.06 -3.20
N CYS A 110 3.89 -14.94 -4.00
CA CYS A 110 3.93 -14.10 -5.19
C CYS A 110 4.98 -14.63 -6.19
N PRO A 111 4.62 -15.56 -7.08
CA PRO A 111 5.55 -16.17 -8.04
C PRO A 111 6.30 -15.16 -8.93
N ALA A 112 5.66 -14.05 -9.31
CA ALA A 112 6.28 -13.02 -10.15
C ALA A 112 7.22 -12.06 -9.41
N TYR A 113 7.30 -12.11 -8.07
CA TYR A 113 7.96 -11.09 -7.26
C TYR A 113 9.43 -10.87 -7.62
N ALA A 114 10.19 -11.94 -7.87
CA ALA A 114 11.61 -11.85 -8.20
C ALA A 114 11.85 -11.05 -9.50
N GLU A 115 10.96 -11.20 -10.48
CA GLU A 115 11.01 -10.52 -11.79
C GLU A 115 10.42 -9.11 -11.75
N ASN A 116 9.66 -8.79 -10.70
CA ASN A 116 8.92 -7.55 -10.61
C ASN A 116 9.81 -6.33 -10.40
N PRO A 117 9.51 -5.20 -11.09
CA PRO A 117 10.12 -3.91 -10.77
C PRO A 117 9.70 -3.42 -9.38
N PRO A 118 10.47 -2.47 -8.79
CA PRO A 118 10.22 -1.88 -7.46
C PRO A 118 8.75 -1.57 -7.13
N HIS A 119 8.01 -0.96 -8.06
CA HIS A 119 6.62 -0.57 -7.80
C HIS A 119 5.66 -1.77 -7.64
N LEU A 120 5.90 -2.88 -8.35
CA LEU A 120 5.10 -4.10 -8.20
C LEU A 120 5.53 -4.92 -6.98
N ARG A 121 6.79 -4.81 -6.54
CA ARG A 121 7.22 -5.38 -5.25
C ARG A 121 6.58 -4.67 -4.08
N ARG A 122 6.48 -3.33 -4.12
CA ARG A 122 5.72 -2.57 -3.12
C ARG A 122 4.25 -2.95 -3.12
N ALA A 123 3.65 -3.10 -4.30
CA ALA A 123 2.27 -3.55 -4.43
C ALA A 123 2.01 -4.86 -3.68
N PHE A 124 2.91 -5.83 -3.83
CA PHE A 124 2.85 -7.08 -3.06
C PHE A 124 2.82 -6.86 -1.55
N TRP A 125 3.73 -6.04 -1.01
CA TRP A 125 3.79 -5.83 0.43
C TRP A 125 2.55 -5.12 0.98
N VAL A 126 2.00 -4.15 0.24
CA VAL A 126 0.72 -3.51 0.60
C VAL A 126 -0.42 -4.53 0.56
N GLY A 127 -0.49 -5.36 -0.48
CA GLY A 127 -1.45 -6.45 -0.56
C GLY A 127 -1.35 -7.44 0.61
N MET A 128 -0.13 -7.89 0.94
CA MET A 128 0.12 -8.80 2.06
C MET A 128 -0.33 -8.18 3.39
N MET A 129 0.03 -6.92 3.67
CA MET A 129 -0.42 -6.21 4.86
C MET A 129 -1.95 -6.06 4.90
N SER A 130 -2.60 -5.86 3.75
CA SER A 130 -4.06 -5.83 3.70
C SER A 130 -4.69 -7.18 4.03
N ALA A 131 -4.10 -8.28 3.57
CA ALA A 131 -4.54 -9.62 3.93
C ALA A 131 -4.33 -9.91 5.41
N LEU A 132 -3.22 -9.42 5.99
CA LEU A 132 -2.91 -9.53 7.42
C LEU A 132 -3.87 -8.73 8.30
N ALA A 133 -4.22 -7.51 7.91
CA ALA A 133 -5.14 -6.63 8.65
C ALA A 133 -6.51 -7.28 8.89
N LYS A 134 -6.96 -8.15 7.97
CA LYS A 134 -8.16 -8.97 8.18
C LYS A 134 -8.07 -9.80 9.47
N HIS A 135 -6.94 -10.44 9.69
CA HIS A 135 -6.76 -11.39 10.78
C HIS A 135 -6.28 -10.73 12.08
N GLU A 136 -5.76 -9.52 12.01
CA GLU A 136 -5.35 -8.73 13.17
C GLU A 136 -6.49 -7.87 13.74
N SER A 137 -7.20 -7.13 12.89
CA SER A 137 -8.19 -6.13 13.34
C SER A 137 -9.55 -6.23 12.64
N THR A 138 -9.72 -7.15 11.70
CA THR A 138 -10.89 -7.17 10.78
C THR A 138 -11.03 -5.81 10.07
N TYR A 139 -9.89 -5.24 9.67
CA TYR A 139 -9.79 -3.94 8.98
C TYR A 139 -10.27 -2.74 9.81
N ARG A 140 -10.23 -2.81 11.14
CA ARG A 140 -10.66 -1.72 12.03
C ARG A 140 -9.45 -0.92 12.54
N PRO A 141 -9.23 0.32 12.09
CA PRO A 141 -8.10 1.13 12.56
C PRO A 141 -8.14 1.45 14.05
N THR A 142 -9.33 1.51 14.67
CA THR A 142 -9.46 1.80 16.10
C THR A 142 -9.43 0.55 16.98
N ALA A 143 -9.12 -0.62 16.42
CA ALA A 143 -9.09 -1.87 17.16
C ALA A 143 -8.01 -1.84 18.26
N VAL A 144 -8.40 -2.34 19.43
CA VAL A 144 -7.50 -2.53 20.56
C VAL A 144 -7.63 -3.97 21.04
N GLY A 145 -6.52 -4.71 21.01
CA GLY A 145 -6.46 -6.13 21.33
C GLY A 145 -5.53 -6.46 22.50
N GLY A 146 -5.54 -7.74 22.89
CA GLY A 146 -4.66 -8.30 23.92
C GLY A 146 -4.72 -7.57 25.27
N GLY A 147 -5.92 -7.25 25.76
CA GLY A 147 -6.10 -6.60 27.06
C GLY A 147 -5.67 -5.12 27.09
N ASN A 148 -5.96 -4.36 26.03
CA ASN A 148 -5.57 -2.96 25.86
C ASN A 148 -4.07 -2.71 25.63
N LEU A 149 -3.38 -3.64 24.95
CA LEU A 149 -1.94 -3.53 24.68
C LEU A 149 -1.61 -3.31 23.20
N TRP A 150 -2.40 -3.85 22.29
CA TRP A 150 -2.09 -3.84 20.86
C TRP A 150 -3.09 -2.98 20.10
N TYR A 151 -2.62 -2.15 19.17
CA TYR A 151 -3.42 -1.07 18.59
C TYR A 151 -3.37 -1.07 17.07
N GLY A 152 -4.50 -0.70 16.47
CA GLY A 152 -4.55 -0.38 15.05
C GLY A 152 -4.77 -1.55 14.12
N LEU A 153 -4.65 -1.25 12.82
CA LEU A 153 -4.90 -2.20 11.73
C LEU A 153 -4.08 -3.49 11.87
N LEU A 154 -2.81 -3.35 12.22
CA LEU A 154 -1.86 -4.46 12.36
C LEU A 154 -1.45 -4.73 13.80
N GLN A 155 -2.29 -4.31 14.77
CA GLN A 155 -2.17 -4.62 16.19
C GLN A 155 -0.73 -4.47 16.69
N ILE A 156 -0.24 -3.24 16.77
CA ILE A 156 1.15 -2.92 17.16
C ILE A 156 1.19 -2.52 18.64
N TYR A 157 2.19 -3.01 19.37
CA TYR A 157 2.47 -2.64 20.76
C TYR A 157 3.27 -1.32 20.81
N PRO A 158 2.87 -0.31 21.61
CA PRO A 158 3.56 0.98 21.66
C PRO A 158 5.05 0.90 21.98
N ASP A 159 5.48 -0.03 22.83
CA ASP A 159 6.90 -0.18 23.16
C ASP A 159 7.73 -0.74 22.00
N THR A 160 7.12 -1.63 21.21
CA THR A 160 7.70 -2.10 19.94
C THR A 160 7.83 -0.91 18.99
N ALA A 161 6.78 -0.10 18.83
CA ALA A 161 6.81 1.07 17.95
C ALA A 161 7.95 2.04 18.33
N ARG A 162 8.15 2.30 19.62
CA ARG A 162 9.29 3.10 20.12
C ARG A 162 10.64 2.47 19.79
N ARG A 163 10.82 1.17 20.04
CA ARG A 163 12.08 0.47 19.75
C ARG A 163 12.45 0.47 18.27
N TYR A 164 11.47 0.44 17.38
CA TYR A 164 11.68 0.53 15.93
C TYR A 164 11.70 1.97 15.40
N GLY A 165 11.64 2.98 16.29
CA GLY A 165 11.70 4.39 15.91
C GLY A 165 10.53 4.82 15.02
N CYS A 166 9.33 4.30 15.29
CA CYS A 166 8.11 4.72 14.61
C CYS A 166 7.71 6.15 15.02
N ARG A 167 6.97 6.83 14.15
CA ARG A 167 6.38 8.15 14.44
C ARG A 167 5.29 8.04 15.50
N ALA A 168 4.34 7.15 15.30
CA ALA A 168 3.36 6.78 16.32
C ALA A 168 4.05 5.93 17.39
N THR A 169 4.03 6.42 18.63
CA THR A 169 4.70 5.82 19.79
C THR A 169 3.76 5.52 20.95
N THR A 170 2.50 5.95 20.83
CA THR A 170 1.43 5.71 21.79
C THR A 170 0.31 4.87 21.16
N GLY A 171 -0.53 4.25 22.01
CA GLY A 171 -1.66 3.47 21.54
C GLY A 171 -2.69 4.29 20.75
N GLU A 172 -2.87 5.57 21.10
CA GLU A 172 -3.81 6.45 20.41
C GLU A 172 -3.31 6.83 19.01
N GLU A 173 -2.02 7.20 18.88
CA GLU A 173 -1.40 7.46 17.58
C GLU A 173 -1.43 6.21 16.68
N LEU A 174 -1.27 5.02 17.26
CA LEU A 174 -1.32 3.76 16.50
C LEU A 174 -2.73 3.39 16.01
N LYS A 175 -3.79 4.10 16.42
CA LYS A 175 -5.13 3.95 15.82
C LYS A 175 -5.27 4.69 14.50
N ASP A 176 -4.35 5.61 14.18
CA ASP A 176 -4.26 6.16 12.84
C ASP A 176 -3.77 5.07 11.88
N PRO A 177 -4.54 4.71 10.84
CA PRO A 177 -4.20 3.60 9.95
C PRO A 177 -2.93 3.86 9.13
N GLU A 178 -2.65 5.12 8.76
CA GLU A 178 -1.49 5.49 7.97
C GLU A 178 -0.20 5.37 8.80
N ASP A 179 -0.21 5.87 10.03
CA ASP A 179 0.90 5.74 10.97
C ASP A 179 1.10 4.29 11.42
N ASN A 180 0.02 3.52 11.61
CA ASN A 180 0.09 2.10 11.95
C ASN A 180 0.80 1.30 10.83
N LEU A 181 0.38 1.47 9.58
CA LEU A 181 0.99 0.81 8.42
C LEU A 181 2.43 1.28 8.19
N SER A 182 2.70 2.58 8.35
CA SER A 182 4.06 3.13 8.30
C SER A 182 4.99 2.47 9.33
N CYS A 183 4.50 2.26 10.56
CA CYS A 183 5.24 1.57 11.62
C CYS A 183 5.44 0.08 11.32
N ALA A 184 4.40 -0.61 10.83
CA ALA A 184 4.52 -2.01 10.42
C ALA A 184 5.60 -2.19 9.34
N ILE A 185 5.65 -1.29 8.35
CA ILE A 185 6.70 -1.30 7.33
C ILE A 185 8.09 -1.15 7.95
N ARG A 186 8.27 -0.29 8.98
CA ARG A 186 9.57 -0.17 9.67
C ARG A 186 9.99 -1.47 10.34
N ILE A 187 9.06 -2.14 11.02
CA ILE A 187 9.30 -3.42 11.69
C ILE A 187 9.66 -4.49 10.64
N MET A 188 8.84 -4.65 9.61
CA MET A 188 9.06 -5.63 8.54
C MET A 188 10.35 -5.34 7.74
N ASN A 189 10.74 -4.08 7.58
CA ASN A 189 12.00 -3.68 6.95
C ASN A 189 13.26 -4.03 7.75
N VAL A 190 13.10 -4.42 9.01
CA VAL A 190 14.15 -5.06 9.80
C VAL A 190 14.03 -6.58 9.74
N THR A 191 12.84 -7.13 9.98
CA THR A 191 12.68 -8.58 10.20
C THR A 191 12.72 -9.41 8.93
N VAL A 192 12.13 -8.92 7.83
CA VAL A 192 12.15 -9.62 6.53
C VAL A 192 13.58 -9.76 5.99
N PRO A 193 14.41 -8.69 5.90
CA PRO A 193 15.79 -8.84 5.43
C PRO A 193 16.66 -9.65 6.39
N ARG A 194 16.47 -9.50 7.72
CA ARG A 194 17.21 -10.26 8.73
C ARG A 194 17.00 -11.76 8.59
N ASP A 195 15.76 -12.17 8.34
CA ASP A 195 15.39 -13.58 8.35
C ASP A 195 15.24 -14.19 6.94
N ASN A 196 15.29 -13.35 5.89
CA ASN A 196 15.04 -13.69 4.49
C ASN A 196 13.76 -14.52 4.27
N ALA A 197 12.67 -14.11 4.92
CA ALA A 197 11.41 -14.86 4.96
C ALA A 197 10.19 -13.95 5.13
N ILE A 198 9.02 -14.42 4.69
CA ILE A 198 7.72 -13.85 5.03
C ILE A 198 7.16 -14.59 6.25
N ALA A 199 6.94 -15.90 6.13
CA ALA A 199 6.35 -16.74 7.17
C ALA A 199 6.95 -18.15 7.16
N VAL A 200 8.18 -18.27 7.64
CA VAL A 200 8.86 -19.56 7.77
C VAL A 200 9.06 -19.92 9.23
N ARG A 201 8.91 -21.21 9.54
CA ARG A 201 9.29 -21.77 10.84
C ARG A 201 10.46 -22.73 10.67
N ASP A 202 11.57 -22.43 11.35
CA ASP A 202 12.65 -23.39 11.60
C ASP A 202 12.72 -23.72 13.09
N SER A 203 13.75 -23.29 13.81
CA SER A 203 13.78 -23.33 15.28
C SER A 203 12.90 -22.23 15.89
N ARG A 204 12.64 -21.14 15.14
CA ARG A 204 11.71 -20.07 15.52
C ARG A 204 10.92 -19.59 14.30
N TRP A 205 9.91 -18.76 14.55
CA TRP A 205 9.25 -18.02 13.48
C TRP A 205 10.16 -16.91 12.93
N ARG A 206 10.11 -16.72 11.62
CA ARG A 206 11.04 -15.90 10.82
C ARG A 206 10.28 -14.93 9.93
N GLY A 207 10.86 -13.75 9.73
CA GLY A 207 10.31 -12.73 8.85
C GLY A 207 9.15 -11.99 9.52
N VAL A 208 8.06 -11.80 8.77
CA VAL A 208 6.81 -11.25 9.29
C VAL A 208 6.23 -12.15 10.40
N ALA A 209 6.40 -13.47 10.31
CA ALA A 209 5.95 -14.39 11.35
C ALA A 209 6.64 -14.23 12.70
N ALA A 210 7.75 -13.48 12.78
CA ALA A 210 8.41 -13.21 14.05
C ALA A 210 7.62 -12.24 14.94
N ASP A 211 6.81 -11.35 14.36
CA ASP A 211 6.11 -10.28 15.09
C ASP A 211 4.58 -10.41 15.04
N TRP A 212 4.01 -11.04 14.00
CA TRP A 212 2.56 -11.12 13.80
C TRP A 212 1.98 -12.53 14.00
N GLY A 213 1.04 -12.66 14.94
CA GLY A 213 0.44 -13.96 15.32
C GLY A 213 -0.28 -14.71 14.20
N PRO A 214 -1.09 -14.09 13.33
CA PRO A 214 -1.70 -14.75 12.17
C PRO A 214 -0.69 -15.42 11.24
N MET A 215 0.54 -14.90 11.18
CA MET A 215 1.63 -15.43 10.36
C MET A 215 2.31 -16.67 10.98
N THR A 216 1.82 -17.15 12.14
CA THR A 216 2.21 -18.43 12.73
C THR A 216 1.15 -19.53 12.54
N HIS A 217 0.01 -19.20 11.93
CA HIS A 217 -1.12 -20.11 11.75
C HIS A 217 -1.21 -20.59 10.30
N ARG A 218 -0.97 -21.87 10.05
CA ARG A 218 -0.91 -22.45 8.69
C ARG A 218 -2.14 -22.13 7.84
N SER A 219 -3.35 -22.20 8.41
CA SER A 219 -4.59 -21.90 7.70
C SER A 219 -4.70 -20.43 7.28
N LYS A 220 -4.33 -19.50 8.18
CA LYS A 220 -4.34 -18.05 7.88
C LYS A 220 -3.26 -17.70 6.85
N ILE A 221 -2.05 -18.28 6.98
CA ILE A 221 -0.98 -18.13 6.00
C ILE A 221 -1.47 -18.58 4.61
N ALA A 222 -2.06 -19.77 4.51
CA ALA A 222 -2.58 -20.29 3.25
C ALA A 222 -3.68 -19.41 2.66
N GLU A 223 -4.56 -18.84 3.50
CA GLU A 223 -5.59 -17.90 3.04
C GLU A 223 -4.97 -16.61 2.48
N MET A 224 -4.02 -16.00 3.19
CA MET A 224 -3.36 -14.76 2.80
C MET A 224 -2.48 -14.95 1.56
N SER A 225 -1.73 -16.05 1.48
CA SER A 225 -0.90 -16.37 0.31
C SER A 225 -1.77 -16.68 -0.92
N ALA A 226 -2.86 -17.42 -0.75
CA ALA A 226 -3.80 -17.68 -1.85
C ALA A 226 -4.44 -16.39 -2.38
N TRP A 227 -4.73 -15.42 -1.51
CA TRP A 227 -5.24 -14.12 -1.93
C TRP A 227 -4.18 -13.30 -2.68
N THR A 228 -2.98 -13.15 -2.11
CA THR A 228 -1.88 -12.36 -2.73
C THR A 228 -1.43 -12.94 -4.07
N ARG A 229 -1.37 -14.27 -4.19
CA ARG A 229 -0.94 -14.97 -5.41
C ARG A 229 -1.85 -14.74 -6.63
N ARG A 230 -3.11 -14.37 -6.40
CA ARG A 230 -4.09 -14.09 -7.46
C ARG A 230 -4.04 -12.67 -7.99
N GLN A 231 -3.32 -11.78 -7.31
CA GLN A 231 -3.27 -10.37 -7.68
C GLN A 231 -2.45 -10.18 -8.95
N GLU A 232 -2.79 -9.18 -9.76
CA GLU A 232 -2.14 -8.95 -11.07
C GLU A 232 -0.62 -8.82 -10.96
N TYR A 233 -0.14 -8.17 -9.90
CA TYR A 233 1.29 -8.01 -9.63
C TYR A 233 1.99 -9.31 -9.22
N CYS A 234 1.27 -10.41 -8.94
CA CYS A 234 1.87 -11.71 -8.62
C CYS A 234 1.73 -12.74 -9.75
N VAL A 235 1.02 -12.40 -10.82
CA VAL A 235 0.92 -13.21 -12.04
C VAL A 235 2.04 -12.78 -13.00
N SER A 236 2.88 -13.71 -13.43
CA SER A 236 4.00 -13.37 -14.33
C SER A 236 3.45 -12.82 -15.64
N ARG A 237 3.92 -11.64 -16.08
CA ARG A 237 3.48 -11.05 -17.36
C ARG A 237 3.86 -11.93 -18.56
N ARG A 238 4.84 -12.83 -18.42
CA ARG A 238 5.19 -13.83 -19.44
C ARG A 238 4.06 -14.82 -19.69
N SER A 239 3.25 -15.15 -18.68
CA SER A 239 2.10 -16.05 -18.85
C SER A 239 0.88 -15.38 -19.51
N ILE A 240 0.85 -14.05 -19.56
CA ILE A 240 -0.23 -13.25 -20.18
C ILE A 240 0.09 -12.89 -21.63
N ARG A 241 1.32 -13.14 -22.12
CA ARG A 241 1.70 -12.81 -23.50
C ARG A 241 0.85 -13.62 -24.50
N PRO A 242 0.09 -12.97 -25.39
CA PRO A 242 -0.66 -13.68 -26.43
C PRO A 242 0.27 -14.55 -27.27
N ARG A 243 -0.12 -15.79 -27.53
CA ARG A 243 0.60 -16.64 -28.50
C ARG A 243 0.51 -16.00 -29.88
N ALA A 244 1.63 -15.92 -30.59
CA ALA A 244 1.63 -15.42 -31.96
C ALA A 244 0.67 -16.25 -32.82
N ARG A 245 -0.13 -15.58 -33.66
CA ARG A 245 -0.99 -16.26 -34.63
C ARG A 245 -0.12 -17.13 -35.56
N PRO A 246 -0.46 -18.41 -35.79
CA PRO A 246 0.26 -19.23 -36.75
C PRO A 246 0.26 -18.57 -38.12
N ILE A 247 1.41 -18.57 -38.80
CA ILE A 247 1.51 -18.12 -40.19
C ILE A 247 0.90 -19.22 -41.06
N VAL A 248 -0.39 -19.10 -41.38
CA VAL A 248 -1.02 -19.91 -42.42
C VAL A 248 -0.69 -19.25 -43.75
N GLN A 249 0.15 -19.88 -44.57
CA GLN A 249 0.31 -19.49 -45.97
C GLN A 249 -0.97 -19.87 -46.72
N GLY A 250 -1.94 -18.95 -46.73
CA GLY A 250 -3.09 -19.07 -47.62
C GLY A 250 -2.65 -18.73 -49.04
N THR A 251 -2.50 -19.73 -49.90
CA THR A 251 -2.44 -19.54 -51.35
C THR A 251 -3.78 -18.98 -51.82
N LEU A 252 -3.79 -17.70 -52.17
CA LEU A 252 -4.88 -17.11 -52.95
C LEU A 252 -4.82 -17.71 -54.36
N SER A 253 -5.74 -18.63 -54.68
CA SER A 253 -5.99 -19.04 -56.05
C SER A 253 -6.57 -17.85 -56.81
N THR A 254 -5.75 -17.17 -57.60
CA THR A 254 -6.25 -16.29 -58.66
C THR A 254 -6.75 -17.19 -59.78
N MET A 255 -8.07 -17.38 -59.88
CA MET A 255 -8.66 -17.84 -61.13
C MET A 255 -8.40 -16.74 -62.16
N ASN A 256 -7.60 -17.05 -63.19
CA ASN A 256 -7.56 -16.26 -64.41
C ASN A 256 -8.86 -16.53 -65.16
N ASP A 257 -9.66 -15.50 -65.35
CA ASP A 257 -10.73 -15.50 -66.36
C ASP A 257 -10.08 -15.26 -67.73
N ASP A 258 -9.82 -16.35 -68.46
CA ASP A 258 -9.59 -16.30 -69.90
C ASP A 258 -10.89 -16.69 -70.61
N SER A 259 -11.59 -15.72 -71.21
CA SER A 259 -12.27 -15.73 -72.53
C SER A 259 -13.33 -14.63 -72.64
#